data_AF-A0A444J673-F1
#
_entry.id   AF-A0A444J673-F1
#
_cell.length_a   1.000
_cell.length_b   1.000
_cell.length_c   1.000
_cell.angle_alpha   90.00
_cell.angle_beta   90.00
_cell.angle_gamma   90.00
#
_symmetry.space_group_name_H-M   'P 1'
#
loop_
_entity.id
_entity.type
_entity.pdbx_description
1 polymer ?
#
loop_
_entity_poly.entity_id
_entity_poly.type
_entity_poly.pdbx_seq_one_letter_code
_entity_poly.pdbx_strand_id
1 'polypeptide(L)'
;MKKKTLLTGALLALSLLPTLAGAGDEPTAQGVQTNLDYIWTLIAAALVFFMQAGFAMVEAGFTRAKNAINIMMKNLMDFSMGSLFFWAIGFGLMFGTNGTGWFGTDGFFLSDFKVGGDPWVLAFWMFQCVFAATAATIVSGAMAERTKFTSYLLYSAALCAFIYPVFGSWAWGSLFHGGGWLEGMGFIDFAGSTVVHSIGGWAAWQGLSLSVPV
;
A
#
# COMPACT_ATOMS: atom_id res chain seq x y z
N MET A 1 -57.83 -7.11 -18.01
CA MET A 1 -57.67 -5.99 -17.04
C MET A 1 -56.75 -6.31 -15.86
N LYS A 2 -56.91 -7.43 -15.14
CA LYS A 2 -56.15 -7.75 -13.91
C LYS A 2 -54.60 -7.71 -14.02
N LYS A 3 -54.02 -8.16 -15.14
CA LYS A 3 -52.55 -8.16 -15.33
C LYS A 3 -51.93 -6.75 -15.47
N LYS A 4 -52.64 -5.80 -16.08
CA LYS A 4 -52.15 -4.42 -16.22
C LYS A 4 -52.14 -3.70 -14.87
N THR A 5 -53.16 -3.92 -14.05
CA THR A 5 -53.29 -3.36 -12.69
C THR A 5 -52.25 -3.92 -11.71
N LEU A 6 -51.90 -5.21 -11.83
CA LEU A 6 -50.80 -5.83 -11.06
C LEU A 6 -49.43 -5.27 -11.45
N LEU A 7 -49.17 -5.03 -12.75
CA LEU A 7 -47.94 -4.40 -13.21
C LEU A 7 -47.83 -2.94 -12.78
N THR A 8 -48.93 -2.18 -12.79
CA THR A 8 -48.92 -0.77 -12.34
C THR A 8 -48.74 -0.66 -10.84
N GLY A 9 -49.35 -1.56 -10.06
CA GLY A 9 -49.14 -1.65 -8.60
C GLY A 9 -47.72 -2.05 -8.24
N ALA A 10 -47.11 -2.98 -8.99
CA ALA A 10 -45.71 -3.37 -8.80
C ALA A 10 -44.74 -2.23 -9.16
N LEU A 11 -44.98 -1.49 -10.25
CA LEU A 11 -44.17 -0.31 -10.59
C LEU A 11 -44.33 0.84 -9.58
N LEU A 12 -45.54 1.06 -9.04
CA LEU A 12 -45.76 2.07 -8.00
C LEU A 12 -45.06 1.70 -6.68
N ALA A 13 -45.11 0.41 -6.30
CA ALA A 13 -44.40 -0.08 -5.14
C ALA A 13 -42.87 0.02 -5.31
N LEU A 14 -42.36 -0.20 -6.53
CA LEU A 14 -40.94 -0.06 -6.85
C LEU A 14 -40.49 1.41 -6.81
N SER A 15 -41.35 2.36 -7.23
CA SER A 15 -41.06 3.80 -7.14
C SER A 15 -41.13 4.37 -5.72
N LEU A 16 -41.68 3.62 -4.76
CA LEU A 16 -41.76 3.99 -3.34
C LEU A 16 -40.62 3.37 -2.51
N LEU A 17 -39.82 2.46 -3.08
CA LEU A 17 -38.62 1.92 -2.44
C LEU A 17 -37.57 2.99 -2.08
N PRO A 18 -37.32 4.04 -2.90
CA PRO A 18 -36.40 5.11 -2.53
C PRO A 18 -36.89 5.93 -1.33
N THR A 19 -38.21 6.01 -1.12
CA THR A 19 -38.81 6.77 -0.01
C THR A 19 -38.93 5.97 1.29
N LEU A 20 -38.66 4.66 1.25
CA LEU A 20 -38.62 3.76 2.40
C LEU A 20 -37.18 3.44 2.85
N ALA A 21 -36.18 3.67 1.99
CA ALA A 21 -34.80 3.83 2.42
C ALA A 21 -34.75 5.11 3.24
N GLY A 22 -34.44 4.99 4.54
CA GLY A 22 -34.55 6.08 5.50
C GLY A 22 -33.94 7.39 5.00
N ALA A 23 -34.48 8.51 5.49
CA ALA A 23 -33.94 9.85 5.31
C ALA A 23 -32.49 9.90 5.85
N GLY A 24 -31.53 9.45 5.04
CA GLY A 24 -30.16 9.87 5.13
C GLY A 24 -30.09 11.29 4.59
N ASP A 25 -29.24 12.11 5.20
CA ASP A 25 -28.97 13.45 4.72
C ASP A 25 -28.72 13.43 3.20
N GLU A 26 -29.33 14.38 2.48
CA GLU A 26 -29.07 14.57 1.04
C GLU A 26 -27.55 14.57 0.80
N PRO A 27 -27.03 13.80 -0.16
CA PRO A 27 -25.60 13.69 -0.38
C PRO A 27 -25.02 15.07 -0.69
N THR A 28 -24.22 15.60 0.24
CA THR A 28 -23.54 16.89 0.05
C THR A 28 -22.47 16.74 -1.03
N ALA A 29 -22.22 17.80 -1.80
CA ALA A 29 -21.18 17.80 -2.83
C ALA A 29 -19.79 17.43 -2.25
N GLN A 30 -19.51 17.86 -1.02
CA GLN A 30 -18.30 17.51 -0.29
C GLN A 30 -18.23 16.02 0.06
N GLY A 31 -19.32 15.44 0.57
CA GLY A 31 -19.38 14.00 0.87
C GLY A 31 -19.18 13.13 -0.37
N VAL A 32 -19.74 13.56 -1.51
CA VAL A 32 -19.50 12.88 -2.80
C VAL A 32 -18.03 12.97 -3.21
N GLN A 33 -17.41 14.14 -3.11
CA GLN A 33 -15.99 14.31 -3.44
C GLN A 33 -15.09 13.41 -2.58
N THR A 34 -15.28 13.39 -1.26
CA THR A 34 -14.51 12.53 -0.34
C THR A 34 -14.66 11.06 -0.72
N ASN A 35 -15.88 10.60 -1.02
CA ASN A 35 -16.10 9.22 -1.46
C ASN A 35 -15.40 8.91 -2.79
N LEU A 36 -15.37 9.85 -3.73
CA LEU A 36 -14.65 9.70 -4.99
C LEU A 36 -13.13 9.64 -4.78
N ASP A 37 -12.59 10.44 -3.86
CA ASP A 37 -11.16 10.41 -3.51
C ASP A 37 -10.77 9.04 -2.91
N TYR A 38 -11.65 8.44 -2.11
CA TYR A 38 -11.43 7.10 -1.55
C TYR A 38 -11.44 6.04 -2.64
N ILE A 39 -12.43 6.09 -3.54
CA ILE A 39 -12.54 5.17 -4.68
C ILE A 39 -11.30 5.29 -5.57
N TRP A 40 -10.89 6.51 -5.93
CA TRP A 40 -9.73 6.74 -6.77
C TRP A 40 -8.45 6.19 -6.13
N THR A 41 -8.24 6.47 -4.84
CA THR A 41 -7.07 6.01 -4.10
C THR A 41 -7.00 4.48 -4.04
N LEU A 42 -8.14 3.80 -3.82
CA LEU A 42 -8.21 2.34 -3.79
C LEU A 42 -8.03 1.71 -5.19
N ILE A 43 -8.57 2.34 -6.24
CA ILE A 43 -8.31 1.91 -7.63
C ILE A 43 -6.82 2.05 -7.94
N ALA A 44 -6.20 3.18 -7.58
CA ALA A 44 -4.78 3.39 -7.77
C ALA A 44 -3.95 2.35 -6.97
N ALA A 45 -4.33 2.05 -5.73
CA ALA A 45 -3.70 0.99 -4.94
C ALA A 45 -3.81 -0.38 -5.62
N ALA A 46 -4.96 -0.72 -6.20
CA ALA A 46 -5.15 -1.96 -6.95
C ALA A 46 -4.29 -2.03 -8.22
N LEU A 47 -4.13 -0.91 -8.93
CA LEU A 47 -3.24 -0.83 -10.10
C LEU A 47 -1.76 -0.99 -9.70
N VAL A 48 -1.34 -0.36 -8.61
CA VAL A 48 0.03 -0.52 -8.08
C VAL A 48 0.24 -1.93 -7.54
N PHE A 49 -0.75 -2.54 -6.90
CA PHE A 49 -0.70 -3.94 -6.51
C PHE A 49 -0.45 -4.86 -7.72
N PHE A 50 -1.07 -4.57 -8.86
CA PHE A 50 -0.86 -5.34 -10.09
C PHE A 50 0.59 -5.25 -10.62
N MET A 51 1.37 -4.24 -10.22
CA MET A 51 2.81 -4.20 -10.51
C MET A 51 3.54 -5.40 -9.90
N GLN A 52 3.06 -5.99 -8.80
CA GLN A 52 3.65 -7.21 -8.22
C GLN A 52 3.63 -8.39 -9.18
N ALA A 53 2.56 -8.53 -9.97
CA ALA A 53 2.50 -9.51 -11.05
C ALA A 53 3.50 -9.16 -12.17
N GLY A 54 3.66 -7.86 -12.48
CA GLY A 54 4.67 -7.36 -13.41
C GLY A 54 6.10 -7.71 -13.01
N PHE A 55 6.47 -7.46 -11.74
CA PHE A 55 7.77 -7.83 -11.20
C PHE A 55 7.98 -9.34 -11.22
N ALA A 56 6.99 -10.12 -10.81
CA ALA A 56 7.08 -11.58 -10.85
C ALA A 56 7.37 -12.10 -12.26
N MET A 57 6.71 -11.54 -13.28
CA MET A 57 6.95 -11.90 -14.68
C MET A 57 8.32 -11.45 -15.18
N VAL A 58 8.76 -10.22 -14.85
CA VAL A 58 10.06 -9.71 -15.29
C VAL A 58 11.19 -10.51 -14.65
N GLU A 59 11.13 -10.75 -13.34
CA GLU A 59 12.16 -11.50 -12.62
C GLU A 59 12.21 -12.97 -13.04
N ALA A 60 11.05 -13.61 -13.25
CA ALA A 60 11.01 -14.97 -13.76
C ALA A 60 11.57 -15.06 -15.19
N GLY A 61 11.32 -14.04 -16.02
CA GLY A 61 11.85 -13.96 -17.39
C GLY A 61 13.36 -13.72 -17.46
N PHE A 62 13.93 -12.97 -16.51
CA PHE A 62 15.38 -12.69 -16.44
C PHE A 62 16.18 -13.76 -15.66
N THR A 63 15.52 -14.77 -15.09
CA THR A 63 16.17 -15.84 -14.35
C THR A 63 16.12 -17.17 -15.10
N ARG A 64 16.96 -18.13 -14.70
CA ARG A 64 16.96 -19.46 -15.31
C ARG A 64 15.65 -20.17 -14.96
N ALA A 65 15.08 -20.90 -15.91
CA ALA A 65 13.79 -21.60 -15.75
C ALA A 65 13.70 -22.47 -14.48
N LYS A 66 14.81 -23.10 -14.06
CA LYS A 66 14.88 -23.89 -12.82
C LYS A 66 14.60 -23.10 -11.53
N ASN A 67 14.78 -21.77 -11.58
CA ASN A 67 14.60 -20.86 -10.45
C ASN A 67 13.27 -20.11 -10.49
N ALA A 68 12.47 -20.24 -11.55
CA ALA A 68 11.23 -19.49 -11.73
C ALA A 68 10.27 -19.66 -10.55
N ILE A 69 10.11 -20.89 -10.02
CA ILE A 69 9.25 -21.15 -8.86
C ILE A 69 9.72 -20.36 -7.62
N ASN A 70 11.03 -20.32 -7.36
CA ASN A 70 11.58 -19.57 -6.23
C ASN A 70 11.30 -18.07 -6.38
N ILE A 71 11.43 -17.52 -7.59
CA ILE A 71 11.14 -16.11 -7.88
C ILE A 71 9.66 -15.77 -7.69
N MET A 72 8.76 -16.61 -8.21
CA MET A 72 7.32 -16.42 -8.00
C MET A 72 6.96 -16.46 -6.51
N MET A 73 7.57 -17.37 -5.74
CA MET A 73 7.36 -17.45 -4.30
C MET A 73 7.90 -16.21 -3.57
N LYS A 74 9.04 -15.66 -3.98
CA LYS A 74 9.59 -14.43 -3.39
C LYS A 74 8.63 -13.25 -3.60
N ASN A 75 8.17 -13.02 -4.83
CA ASN A 75 7.26 -11.92 -5.14
C ASN A 75 5.94 -12.01 -4.35
N LEU A 76 5.35 -13.21 -4.24
CA LEU A 76 4.15 -13.42 -3.42
C LEU A 76 4.40 -13.13 -1.94
N MET A 77 5.56 -13.57 -1.43
CA MET A 77 5.91 -13.38 -0.04
C MET A 77 6.34 -11.95 0.28
N ASP A 78 6.86 -11.18 -0.67
CA ASP A 78 7.19 -9.77 -0.47
C ASP A 78 5.96 -8.94 -0.18
N PHE A 79 4.87 -9.19 -0.92
CA PHE A 79 3.60 -8.56 -0.59
C PHE A 79 3.05 -9.06 0.75
N SER A 80 3.10 -10.37 1.01
CA SER A 80 2.54 -10.97 2.23
C SER A 80 3.26 -10.49 3.50
N MET A 81 4.59 -10.51 3.49
CA MET A 81 5.42 -10.04 4.59
C MET A 81 5.43 -8.52 4.64
N GLY A 82 5.59 -7.86 3.48
CA GLY A 82 5.60 -6.40 3.40
C GLY A 82 4.34 -5.79 3.97
N SER A 83 3.17 -6.32 3.62
CA SER A 83 1.89 -5.84 4.18
C SER A 83 1.80 -6.04 5.69
N LEU A 84 2.20 -7.20 6.22
CA LEU A 84 2.19 -7.47 7.66
C LEU A 84 3.12 -6.55 8.46
N PHE A 85 4.37 -6.40 8.01
CA PHE A 85 5.37 -5.62 8.74
C PHE A 85 5.15 -4.11 8.57
N PHE A 86 4.68 -3.68 7.40
CA PHE A 86 4.28 -2.30 7.19
C PHE A 86 3.03 -1.96 8.00
N TRP A 87 2.03 -2.84 8.07
CA TRP A 87 0.87 -2.67 8.96
C TRP A 87 1.26 -2.58 10.45
N ALA A 88 2.10 -3.50 10.92
CA ALA A 88 2.44 -3.58 12.34
C ALA A 88 3.30 -2.38 12.80
N ILE A 89 4.34 -2.06 12.03
CA ILE A 89 5.38 -1.10 12.45
C ILE A 89 5.56 0.02 11.42
N GLY A 90 5.70 -0.34 10.14
CA GLY A 90 6.16 0.61 9.12
C GLY A 90 5.25 1.81 8.90
N PHE A 91 3.93 1.63 8.93
CA PHE A 91 2.97 2.72 8.77
C PHE A 91 3.10 3.74 9.90
N GLY A 92 3.21 3.29 11.14
CA GLY A 92 3.40 4.17 12.30
C GLY A 92 4.73 4.94 12.23
N LEU A 93 5.83 4.27 11.84
CA LEU A 93 7.12 4.95 11.66
C LEU A 93 7.11 5.97 10.52
N MET A 94 6.39 5.69 9.44
CA MET A 94 6.38 6.56 8.26
C MET A 94 5.44 7.77 8.44
N PHE A 95 4.24 7.52 8.95
CA PHE A 95 3.10 8.44 8.89
C PHE A 95 2.50 8.81 10.24
N GLY A 96 3.00 8.24 11.34
CA GLY A 96 2.62 8.65 12.69
C GLY A 96 3.11 10.05 13.05
N THR A 97 2.66 10.56 14.19
CA THR A 97 3.08 11.85 14.75
C THR A 97 4.59 11.92 14.83
N ASN A 98 5.18 12.91 14.17
CA ASN A 98 6.62 13.09 14.07
C ASN A 98 7.01 14.53 14.41
N GLY A 99 7.24 14.78 15.70
CA GLY A 99 7.71 16.09 16.18
C GLY A 99 9.21 16.33 16.03
N THR A 100 10.00 15.29 15.72
CA THR A 100 11.47 15.37 15.64
C THR A 100 11.97 15.54 14.20
N GLY A 101 11.11 15.29 13.20
CA GLY A 101 11.45 15.20 11.79
C GLY A 101 11.96 13.81 11.37
N TRP A 102 12.32 12.91 12.30
CA TRP A 102 13.04 11.67 11.99
C TRP A 102 12.16 10.44 11.75
N PHE A 103 11.16 10.20 12.59
CA PHE A 103 10.20 9.10 12.41
C PHE A 103 8.97 9.31 13.28
N GLY A 104 7.85 8.71 12.88
CA GLY A 104 6.59 8.72 13.62
C GLY A 104 6.66 7.87 14.91
N THR A 105 5.88 8.28 15.92
CA THR A 105 5.92 7.67 17.27
C THR A 105 4.62 6.98 17.70
N ASP A 106 3.60 6.94 16.84
CA ASP A 106 2.29 6.34 17.07
C ASP A 106 1.75 5.67 15.78
N GLY A 107 0.47 5.30 15.73
CA GLY A 107 -0.15 4.68 14.55
C GLY A 107 0.27 3.22 14.28
N PHE A 108 1.05 2.61 15.18
CA PHE A 108 1.43 1.19 15.10
C PHE A 108 0.19 0.29 15.10
N PHE A 109 0.23 -0.80 14.32
CA PHE A 109 -0.90 -1.70 14.10
C PHE A 109 -2.19 -1.03 13.61
N LEU A 110 -2.08 0.14 12.96
CA LEU A 110 -3.21 1.00 12.62
C LEU A 110 -4.10 1.34 13.82
N SER A 111 -3.48 1.63 14.97
CA SER A 111 -4.17 1.97 16.22
C SER A 111 -5.07 3.21 16.14
N ASP A 112 -4.88 4.06 15.12
CA ASP A 112 -5.72 5.23 14.87
C ASP A 112 -7.08 4.89 14.23
N PHE A 113 -7.24 3.67 13.70
CA PHE A 113 -8.51 3.21 13.15
C PHE A 113 -9.56 3.02 14.24
N LYS A 114 -10.76 3.59 14.02
CA LYS A 114 -11.92 3.45 14.91
C LYS A 114 -13.14 2.99 14.12
N VAL A 115 -13.83 1.98 14.62
CA VAL A 115 -15.09 1.51 14.03
C VAL A 115 -16.13 2.63 14.07
N GLY A 116 -16.69 2.99 12.92
CA GLY A 116 -17.61 4.12 12.76
C GLY A 116 -16.93 5.49 12.66
N GLY A 117 -15.59 5.55 12.69
CA GLY A 117 -14.81 6.73 12.35
C GLY A 117 -14.52 6.84 10.84
N ASP A 118 -13.65 7.77 10.47
CA ASP A 118 -13.22 7.96 9.09
C ASP A 118 -12.39 6.76 8.57
N PRO A 119 -12.83 6.05 7.51
CA PRO A 119 -12.10 4.92 6.97
C PRO A 119 -10.86 5.32 6.15
N TRP A 120 -10.56 6.61 5.97
CA TRP A 120 -9.41 7.09 5.19
C TRP A 120 -8.09 6.43 5.59
N VAL A 121 -7.86 6.19 6.89
CA VAL A 121 -6.65 5.50 7.39
C VAL A 121 -6.44 4.15 6.72
N LEU A 122 -7.50 3.40 6.41
CA LEU A 122 -7.41 2.10 5.73
C LEU A 122 -7.12 2.26 4.23
N ALA A 123 -7.76 3.23 3.57
CA ALA A 123 -7.52 3.50 2.15
C ALA A 123 -6.10 4.00 1.92
N PHE A 124 -5.63 4.94 2.76
CA PHE A 124 -4.27 5.47 2.71
C PHE A 124 -3.24 4.40 3.08
N TRP A 125 -3.49 3.58 4.11
CA TRP A 125 -2.62 2.45 4.42
C TRP A 125 -2.51 1.46 3.26
N MET A 126 -3.63 1.07 2.64
CA MET A 126 -3.62 0.14 1.51
C MET A 126 -2.79 0.70 0.35
N PHE A 127 -2.97 1.99 0.04
CA PHE A 127 -2.19 2.68 -0.98
C PHE A 127 -0.69 2.67 -0.65
N GLN A 128 -0.30 3.01 0.58
CA GLN A 128 1.12 3.07 0.96
C GLN A 128 1.76 1.69 1.13
N CYS A 129 0.98 0.69 1.55
CA CYS A 129 1.40 -0.70 1.69
C CYS A 129 1.91 -1.28 0.37
N VAL A 130 1.24 -0.99 -0.75
CA VAL A 130 1.67 -1.49 -2.07
C VAL A 130 2.97 -0.83 -2.55
N PHE A 131 3.27 0.41 -2.15
CA PHE A 131 4.59 1.03 -2.40
C PHE A 131 5.70 0.42 -1.54
N ALA A 132 5.44 0.18 -0.25
CA ALA A 132 6.38 -0.51 0.63
C ALA A 132 6.72 -1.91 0.09
N ALA A 133 5.70 -2.67 -0.31
CA ALA A 133 5.88 -3.97 -0.96
C ALA A 133 6.65 -3.85 -2.28
N THR A 134 6.41 -2.79 -3.08
CA THR A 134 7.16 -2.53 -4.32
C THR A 134 8.64 -2.30 -4.05
N ALA A 135 8.99 -1.53 -3.01
CA ALA A 135 10.38 -1.32 -2.61
C ALA A 135 11.08 -2.64 -2.22
N ALA A 136 10.38 -3.54 -1.52
CA ALA A 136 10.89 -4.87 -1.22
C ALA A 136 11.07 -5.74 -2.47
N THR A 137 10.11 -5.75 -3.38
CA THR A 137 10.18 -6.57 -4.60
C THR A 137 11.35 -6.17 -5.49
N ILE A 138 11.75 -4.90 -5.55
CA ILE A 138 12.98 -4.48 -6.27
C ILE A 138 14.22 -5.25 -5.79
N VAL A 139 14.28 -5.58 -4.49
CA VAL A 139 15.37 -6.36 -3.90
C VAL A 139 15.31 -7.82 -4.37
N SER A 140 14.12 -8.41 -4.52
CA SER A 140 13.94 -9.79 -5.00
C SER A 140 14.70 -10.03 -6.30
N GLY A 141 14.45 -9.20 -7.31
CA GLY A 141 15.02 -9.35 -8.64
C GLY A 141 16.55 -9.25 -8.64
N ALA A 142 17.12 -8.32 -7.88
CA ALA A 142 18.58 -8.17 -7.79
C ALA A 142 19.26 -9.34 -7.04
N MET A 143 18.57 -9.89 -6.04
CA MET A 143 19.04 -11.01 -5.21
C MET A 143 18.58 -12.38 -5.75
N ALA A 144 18.09 -12.42 -6.99
CA ALA A 144 17.67 -13.64 -7.65
C ALA A 144 18.80 -14.68 -7.72
N GLU A 145 18.44 -15.96 -7.56
CA GLU A 145 19.33 -17.13 -7.71
C GLU A 145 20.50 -17.26 -6.72
N ARG A 146 20.79 -16.27 -5.87
CA ARG A 146 21.99 -16.22 -5.01
C ARG A 146 21.69 -16.13 -3.51
N THR A 147 20.42 -16.28 -3.12
CA THR A 147 20.00 -16.05 -1.73
C THR A 147 19.10 -17.15 -1.22
N LYS A 148 19.32 -17.55 0.03
CA LYS A 148 18.40 -18.43 0.75
C LYS A 148 17.08 -17.69 0.96
N PHE A 149 15.98 -18.38 0.72
CA PHE A 149 14.64 -17.83 0.81
C PHE A 149 14.33 -17.21 2.18
N THR A 150 14.65 -17.90 3.28
CA THR A 150 14.41 -17.39 4.64
C THR A 150 15.19 -16.11 4.94
N SER A 151 16.46 -16.04 4.53
CA SER A 151 17.28 -14.83 4.69
C SER A 151 16.70 -13.65 3.92
N TYR A 152 16.18 -13.93 2.72
CA TYR A 152 15.49 -12.94 1.91
C TYR A 152 14.22 -12.42 2.60
N LEU A 153 13.37 -13.30 3.15
CA LEU A 153 12.15 -12.88 3.85
C LEU A 153 12.42 -11.99 5.06
N LEU A 154 13.45 -12.31 5.85
CA LEU A 154 13.86 -11.47 6.98
C LEU A 154 14.36 -10.10 6.52
N TYR A 155 15.06 -10.07 5.38
CA TYR A 155 15.51 -8.84 4.76
C TYR A 155 14.34 -7.97 4.30
N SER A 156 13.39 -8.53 3.54
CA SER A 156 12.17 -7.83 3.09
C SER A 156 11.34 -7.32 4.27
N ALA A 157 11.21 -8.12 5.33
CA ALA A 157 10.53 -7.69 6.56
C ALA A 157 11.21 -6.49 7.22
N ALA A 158 12.54 -6.51 7.37
CA ALA A 158 13.28 -5.40 7.94
C ALA A 158 13.22 -4.13 7.07
N LEU A 159 13.26 -4.29 5.74
CA LEU A 159 13.10 -3.19 4.79
C LEU A 159 11.74 -2.51 4.94
N CYS A 160 10.65 -3.28 4.92
CA CYS A 160 9.29 -2.76 5.05
C CYS A 160 8.97 -2.24 6.46
N ALA A 161 9.59 -2.80 7.50
CA ALA A 161 9.37 -2.38 8.88
C ALA A 161 10.18 -1.14 9.28
N PHE A 162 11.39 -0.94 8.74
CA PHE A 162 12.32 0.08 9.25
C PHE A 162 12.93 0.96 8.16
N ILE A 163 13.64 0.38 7.19
CA ILE A 163 14.45 1.18 6.25
C ILE A 163 13.57 2.06 5.35
N TYR A 164 12.58 1.45 4.69
CA TYR A 164 11.62 2.16 3.84
C TYR A 164 10.82 3.22 4.62
N PRO A 165 10.14 2.87 5.74
CA PRO A 165 9.28 3.84 6.44
C PRO A 165 10.05 4.98 7.11
N VAL A 166 11.29 4.75 7.58
CA VAL A 166 12.09 5.84 8.18
C VAL A 166 12.45 6.88 7.12
N PHE A 167 12.96 6.46 5.95
CA PHE A 167 13.22 7.40 4.86
C PHE A 167 11.91 8.04 4.36
N GLY A 168 10.84 7.25 4.29
CA GLY A 168 9.50 7.72 3.99
C GLY A 168 9.04 8.83 4.93
N SER A 169 9.31 8.73 6.23
CA SER A 169 8.96 9.78 7.19
C SER A 169 9.69 11.09 6.91
N TRP A 170 10.94 11.02 6.44
CA TRP A 170 11.73 12.21 6.10
C TRP A 170 11.18 12.95 4.88
N ALA A 171 10.74 12.20 3.86
CA ALA A 171 10.34 12.74 2.57
C ALA A 171 8.83 12.99 2.43
N TRP A 172 8.00 12.17 3.07
CA TRP A 172 6.54 12.11 2.91
C TRP A 172 5.78 12.15 4.24
N GLY A 173 6.45 12.42 5.35
CA GLY A 173 5.84 12.37 6.68
C GLY A 173 4.59 13.25 6.83
N SER A 174 4.52 14.38 6.12
CA SER A 174 3.36 15.30 6.19
C SER A 174 2.09 14.79 5.50
N LEU A 175 2.18 13.72 4.71
CA LEU A 175 1.01 13.19 3.97
C LEU A 175 -0.08 12.63 4.90
N PHE A 176 0.20 12.50 6.19
CA PHE A 176 -0.74 11.99 7.18
C PHE A 176 -0.65 12.74 8.53
N HIS A 177 -0.06 12.16 9.57
CA HIS A 177 0.00 12.78 10.92
C HIS A 177 1.35 13.40 11.27
N GLY A 178 2.39 13.18 10.46
CA GLY A 178 3.76 13.57 10.75
C GLY A 178 4.24 14.84 10.05
N GLY A 179 5.56 14.96 9.99
CA GLY A 179 6.29 15.93 9.19
C GLY A 179 7.68 15.38 8.91
N GLY A 180 8.26 15.73 7.76
CA GLY A 180 9.57 15.26 7.33
C GLY A 180 10.59 16.39 7.29
N TRP A 181 11.79 16.17 7.84
CA TRP A 181 12.86 17.18 7.76
C TRP A 181 13.33 17.40 6.32
N LEU A 182 13.38 16.34 5.51
CA LEU A 182 13.82 16.40 4.12
C LEU A 182 12.78 17.14 3.26
N GLU A 183 11.51 16.83 3.48
CA GLU A 183 10.37 17.58 2.94
C GLU A 183 10.44 19.07 3.30
N GLY A 184 10.71 19.39 4.57
CA GLY A 184 10.84 20.76 5.07
C GLY A 184 11.99 21.55 4.44
N MET A 185 12.98 20.89 3.84
CA MET A 185 14.05 21.53 3.05
C MET A 185 13.68 21.72 1.57
N GLY A 186 12.47 21.35 1.15
CA GLY A 186 12.00 21.46 -0.23
C GLY A 186 12.32 20.25 -1.10
N PHE A 187 12.56 19.08 -0.51
CA PHE A 187 12.67 17.84 -1.27
C PHE A 187 11.33 17.47 -1.91
N ILE A 188 11.36 17.11 -3.19
CA ILE A 188 10.16 16.76 -3.95
C ILE A 188 10.35 15.38 -4.55
N ASP A 189 9.50 14.45 -4.15
CA ASP A 189 9.35 13.14 -4.78
C ASP A 189 7.86 12.82 -4.87
N PHE A 190 7.28 12.90 -6.07
CA PHE A 190 5.82 12.82 -6.24
C PHE A 190 5.27 11.41 -6.02
N ALA A 191 5.96 10.41 -6.56
CA ALA A 191 5.45 9.03 -6.62
C ALA A 191 6.51 7.96 -6.25
N GLY A 192 7.65 8.39 -5.72
CA GLY A 192 8.62 7.47 -5.10
C GLY A 192 9.80 7.12 -5.98
N SER A 193 10.24 8.01 -6.88
CA SER A 193 11.50 7.79 -7.62
C SER A 193 12.69 7.62 -6.66
N THR A 194 12.67 8.34 -5.54
CA THR A 194 13.64 8.16 -4.47
C THR A 194 13.10 7.22 -3.39
N VAL A 195 11.95 7.56 -2.80
CA VAL A 195 11.39 6.86 -1.62
C VAL A 195 11.18 5.36 -1.88
N VAL A 196 10.80 4.98 -3.10
CA VAL A 196 10.52 3.59 -3.46
C VAL A 196 11.66 3.02 -4.30
N HIS A 197 11.92 3.62 -5.46
CA HIS A 197 12.85 3.03 -6.44
C HIS A 197 14.32 3.15 -6.03
N SER A 198 14.76 4.32 -5.55
CA SER A 198 16.15 4.48 -5.12
C SER A 198 16.43 3.75 -3.81
N ILE A 199 15.53 3.83 -2.82
CA ILE A 199 15.66 3.05 -1.58
C ILE A 199 15.67 1.55 -1.86
N GLY A 200 14.74 1.06 -2.69
CA GLY A 200 14.74 -0.33 -3.14
C GLY A 200 16.03 -0.72 -3.88
N GLY A 201 16.54 0.16 -4.75
CA GLY A 201 17.78 -0.07 -5.50
C GLY A 201 19.03 -0.11 -4.62
N TRP A 202 19.16 0.79 -3.64
CA TRP A 202 20.28 0.77 -2.69
C TRP A 202 20.20 -0.41 -1.73
N ALA A 203 18.99 -0.76 -1.28
CA ALA A 203 18.75 -1.97 -0.50
C ALA A 203 19.09 -3.23 -1.32
N ALA A 204 18.75 -3.27 -2.60
CA ALA A 204 19.10 -4.36 -3.51
C ALA A 204 20.62 -4.52 -3.64
N TRP A 205 21.34 -3.41 -3.81
CA TRP A 205 22.80 -3.42 -3.87
C TRP A 205 23.45 -3.93 -2.57
N GLN A 206 22.99 -3.44 -1.42
CA GLN A 206 23.49 -3.90 -0.12
C GLN A 206 23.19 -5.38 0.10
N GLY A 207 21.97 -5.84 -0.20
CA GLY A 207 21.59 -7.24 -0.12
C GLY A 207 22.43 -8.14 -1.03
N LEU A 208 22.73 -7.70 -2.25
CA LEU A 208 23.62 -8.40 -3.17
C LEU A 208 25.05 -8.52 -2.60
N SER A 209 25.59 -7.45 -2.01
CA SER A 209 26.95 -7.46 -1.44
C SER A 209 27.11 -8.42 -0.25
N LEU A 210 26.03 -8.68 0.50
CA LEU A 210 26.01 -9.59 1.64
C LEU A 210 25.63 -11.03 1.24
N SER A 211 25.05 -11.21 0.05
CA SER A 211 24.65 -12.52 -0.45
C SER A 211 25.87 -13.33 -0.89
N VAL A 212 25.98 -14.55 -0.38
CA VAL A 212 26.99 -15.52 -0.82
C VAL A 212 26.37 -16.36 -1.94
N PRO A 213 27.06 -16.59 -3.08
CA PRO A 213 26.55 -17.46 -4.12
C PRO A 213 26.15 -18.83 -3.57
N VAL A 214 24.92 -19.26 -3.86
CA VAL A 214 24.37 -20.57 -3.45
C VAL A 214 24.31 -21.51 -4.64
#